data_AF-A0A1B9XYI1-F1
#
_entry.id   AF-A0A1B9XYI1-F1
#
_cell.length_a   1.000
_cell.length_b   1.000
_cell.length_c   1.000
_cell.angle_alpha   90.00
_cell.angle_beta   90.00
_cell.angle_gamma   90.00
#
_symmetry.space_group_name_H-M   'P 1'
#
loop_
_entity.id
_entity.type
_entity.pdbx_description
1 polymer ?
#
loop_
_entity_poly.entity_id
_entity_poly.type
_entity_poly.pdbx_seq_one_letter_code
_entity_poly.pdbx_strand_id
1 'polypeptide(L)'
;MATKYRSLLFKCDLIAANNTALKAYTLDIEFLDIENKTWRKLVTRIETKKGLLSHTYEIPVRLAKEELITRLVRDCMSEGSLPMFRIVKSNQKKTLIISEAPTIFFDEDNLQIAIDFQKLWLLDESLFIKKNNSIIIASPIYLYGFQKDFLILEEENRKLNTLTKQQEIDLKKVNEKHDSQLKKLHEHLNEHEETESLLKQSLDNSLNEIADLKEQLNNAHKGDTSQEVKLLIKTLEDKTNEIESLLKKLNNQNEKLIDLQEEIEILKSSEVTKDELTIRVKELEKLVANYEEKTAIIQYNLTEKSQEIEMLKKEISILKNDTSKTDKLKKVLLEKTNTIKDLQKTQNELIKEKQSIFLEVKKTKNDLQTQQNSIDDLVEKVKISQQLVSEKNNEIATLTQNTAVKEIEISKLETKVTEIQSYVDAENPNKLDAKKVYSSIINDIAIADAEMDNSRFKMANISLNLKATVEKGPQGTLFGLVDFESAKDINAAAISDISIDIVPNTTSIKSKNTVPNIIGLTETAARKIITNYGLKLDVVYQPTDNPKFIEGQAIKQIPEVGSEIIQGQEVIVIFAKPLKN
;
A
#
# COMPACT_ATOMS: atom_id res chain seq x y z
N MET A 1 -22.39 55.91 -26.64
CA MET A 1 -23.33 56.92 -26.12
C MET A 1 -22.54 58.16 -25.70
N ALA A 2 -23.15 59.35 -25.65
CA ALA A 2 -22.43 60.56 -25.23
C ALA A 2 -22.36 60.62 -23.69
N THR A 3 -21.16 60.80 -23.11
CA THR A 3 -20.99 60.96 -21.65
C THR A 3 -21.41 62.36 -21.22
N LYS A 4 -22.14 62.47 -20.09
CA LYS A 4 -22.55 63.77 -19.51
C LYS A 4 -21.31 64.62 -19.17
N TYR A 5 -20.31 64.01 -18.52
CA TYR A 5 -19.06 64.65 -18.15
C TYR A 5 -18.02 64.51 -19.28
N ARG A 6 -17.30 65.60 -19.53
CA ARG A 6 -16.38 65.75 -20.68
C ARG A 6 -14.91 65.83 -20.30
N SER A 7 -14.60 65.98 -19.01
CA SER A 7 -13.21 65.95 -18.54
C SER A 7 -13.08 65.31 -17.17
N LEU A 8 -11.89 64.75 -16.94
CA LEU A 8 -11.48 64.19 -15.66
C LEU A 8 -10.34 65.04 -15.11
N LEU A 9 -10.52 65.65 -13.94
CA LEU A 9 -9.49 66.44 -13.28
C LEU A 9 -8.83 65.63 -12.16
N PHE A 10 -7.60 65.22 -12.39
CA PHE A 10 -6.80 64.46 -11.44
C PHE A 10 -5.99 65.41 -10.55
N LYS A 11 -6.16 65.26 -9.23
CA LYS A 11 -5.47 66.05 -8.21
C LYS A 11 -4.74 65.16 -7.21
N CYS A 12 -3.59 65.62 -6.75
CA CYS A 12 -2.84 65.00 -5.67
C CYS A 12 -1.81 65.98 -5.10
N ASP A 13 -1.55 65.94 -3.79
CA ASP A 13 -0.47 66.68 -3.15
C ASP A 13 0.59 65.70 -2.62
N LEU A 14 1.73 65.61 -3.32
CA LEU A 14 2.84 64.73 -2.95
C LEU A 14 3.84 65.47 -2.06
N ILE A 15 4.03 64.95 -0.85
CA ILE A 15 4.91 65.53 0.16
C ILE A 15 5.97 64.52 0.58
N ALA A 16 7.17 64.99 0.86
CA ALA A 16 8.22 64.16 1.45
C ALA A 16 7.90 63.83 2.92
N ALA A 17 8.50 62.77 3.44
CA ALA A 17 8.30 62.35 4.85
C ALA A 17 8.60 63.44 5.90
N ASN A 18 9.42 64.45 5.56
CA ASN A 18 9.72 65.60 6.42
C ASN A 18 8.73 66.77 6.28
N ASN A 19 7.54 66.55 5.72
CA ASN A 19 6.51 67.56 5.44
C ASN A 19 6.92 68.68 4.47
N THR A 20 7.96 68.47 3.66
CA THR A 20 8.33 69.43 2.59
C THR A 20 7.76 69.02 1.23
N ALA A 21 7.37 70.01 0.43
CA ALA A 21 6.88 69.77 -0.93
C ALA A 21 7.96 69.13 -1.80
N LEU A 22 7.61 68.04 -2.51
CA LEU A 22 8.53 67.40 -3.43
C LEU A 22 8.83 68.32 -4.62
N LYS A 23 10.10 68.45 -5.03
CA LYS A 23 10.47 69.42 -6.08
C LYS A 23 9.79 69.13 -7.42
N ALA A 24 10.00 67.92 -7.94
CA ALA A 24 9.36 67.40 -9.14
C ALA A 24 9.29 65.87 -9.04
N TYR A 25 8.14 65.30 -9.39
CA TYR A 25 7.92 63.85 -9.36
C TYR A 25 7.10 63.44 -10.58
N THR A 26 7.54 62.40 -11.28
CA THR A 26 6.92 61.98 -12.54
C THR A 26 5.96 60.80 -12.32
N LEU A 27 4.72 60.96 -12.77
CA LEU A 27 3.60 60.06 -12.50
C LEU A 27 2.95 59.55 -13.79
N ASP A 28 2.40 58.34 -13.74
CA ASP A 28 1.42 57.86 -14.72
C ASP A 28 0.07 57.68 -14.01
N ILE A 29 -1.02 57.90 -14.74
CA ILE A 29 -2.39 57.63 -14.30
C ILE A 29 -2.86 56.37 -15.03
N GLU A 30 -3.31 55.38 -14.28
CA GLU A 30 -3.85 54.13 -14.81
C GLU A 30 -5.32 53.98 -14.44
N PHE A 31 -6.08 53.27 -15.28
CA PHE A 31 -7.46 52.88 -15.00
C PHE A 31 -7.62 51.36 -15.12
N LEU A 32 -8.59 50.81 -14.38
CA LEU A 32 -8.93 49.39 -14.44
C LEU A 32 -9.84 49.11 -15.63
N ASP A 33 -9.34 48.34 -16.59
CA ASP A 33 -10.13 47.72 -17.65
C ASP A 33 -10.85 46.51 -17.07
N ILE A 34 -12.15 46.65 -16.80
CA ILE A 34 -12.97 45.65 -16.14
C ILE A 34 -13.15 44.39 -17.00
N GLU A 35 -13.33 44.56 -18.31
CA GLU A 35 -13.52 43.45 -19.26
C GLU A 35 -12.29 42.54 -19.28
N ASN A 36 -11.11 43.14 -19.36
CA ASN A 36 -9.84 42.41 -19.46
C ASN A 36 -9.18 42.17 -18.10
N LYS A 37 -9.75 42.67 -17.00
CA LYS A 37 -9.21 42.61 -15.63
C LYS A 37 -7.75 43.08 -15.54
N THR A 38 -7.38 44.12 -16.28
CA THR A 38 -6.01 44.65 -16.36
C THR A 38 -5.95 46.16 -16.14
N TRP A 39 -4.85 46.65 -15.57
CA TRP A 39 -4.60 48.09 -15.45
C TRP A 39 -3.96 48.63 -16.73
N ARG A 40 -4.54 49.69 -17.29
CA ARG A 40 -4.02 50.36 -18.50
C ARG A 40 -3.68 51.81 -18.22
N LYS A 41 -2.64 52.31 -18.89
CA LYS A 41 -2.17 53.70 -18.77
C LYS A 41 -3.10 54.66 -19.51
N LEU A 42 -3.73 55.57 -18.78
CA LEU A 42 -4.54 56.64 -19.33
C LEU A 42 -3.68 57.84 -19.72
N VAL A 43 -2.83 58.28 -18.79
CA VAL A 43 -1.92 59.41 -19.00
C VAL A 43 -0.55 59.01 -18.50
N THR A 44 0.50 59.38 -19.24
CA THR A 44 1.88 59.02 -18.88
C THR A 44 2.76 60.25 -18.74
N ARG A 45 3.77 60.14 -17.88
CA ARG A 45 4.83 61.14 -17.68
C ARG A 45 4.33 62.52 -17.27
N ILE A 46 3.38 62.57 -16.33
CA ILE A 46 2.91 63.83 -15.74
C ILE A 46 3.92 64.28 -14.69
N GLU A 47 4.43 65.50 -14.81
CA GLU A 47 5.32 66.10 -13.82
C GLU A 47 4.53 66.93 -12.81
N THR A 48 4.76 66.67 -11.51
CA THR A 48 4.21 67.50 -10.44
C THR A 48 4.99 68.80 -10.27
N LYS A 49 4.29 69.88 -9.92
CA LYS A 49 4.89 71.19 -9.63
C LYS A 49 4.87 71.43 -8.13
N LYS A 50 6.04 71.41 -7.48
CA LYS A 50 6.15 71.50 -6.01
C LYS A 50 5.26 70.45 -5.31
N GLY A 51 5.27 69.22 -5.82
CA GLY A 51 4.50 68.11 -5.24
C GLY A 51 3.03 68.07 -5.68
N LEU A 52 2.49 69.18 -6.17
CA LEU A 52 1.11 69.27 -6.60
C LEU A 52 0.92 68.71 -8.02
N LEU A 53 0.03 67.73 -8.14
CA LEU A 53 -0.55 67.24 -9.38
C LEU A 53 -1.90 67.94 -9.59
N SER A 54 -2.07 68.54 -10.76
CA SER A 54 -3.37 69.00 -11.25
C SER A 54 -3.38 68.80 -12.76
N HIS A 55 -4.00 67.71 -13.23
CA HIS A 55 -4.01 67.32 -14.63
C HIS A 55 -5.45 67.08 -15.11
N THR A 56 -5.84 67.79 -16.17
CA THR A 56 -7.14 67.61 -16.81
C THR A 56 -6.99 66.71 -18.02
N TYR A 57 -7.75 65.61 -18.03
CA TYR A 57 -7.89 64.72 -19.16
C TYR A 57 -9.21 64.98 -19.87
N GLU A 58 -9.16 65.46 -21.10
CA GLU A 58 -10.34 65.74 -21.92
C GLU A 58 -10.84 64.47 -22.61
N ILE A 59 -12.16 64.26 -22.58
CA ILE A 59 -12.84 63.17 -23.26
C ILE A 59 -13.53 63.77 -24.50
N PRO A 60 -12.93 63.65 -25.69
CA PRO A 60 -13.45 64.30 -26.88
C PRO A 60 -14.75 63.65 -27.35
N VAL A 61 -15.62 64.48 -27.93
CA VAL A 61 -16.92 64.04 -28.45
C VAL A 61 -16.77 63.08 -29.65
N ARG A 62 -15.71 63.25 -30.44
CA ARG A 62 -15.35 62.38 -31.57
C ARG A 62 -14.00 61.73 -31.28
N LEU A 63 -13.94 60.41 -31.35
CA LEU A 63 -12.73 59.61 -31.16
C LEU A 63 -12.30 59.00 -32.49
N ALA A 64 -11.01 59.09 -32.81
CA ALA A 64 -10.43 58.37 -33.93
C ALA A 64 -10.41 56.85 -33.64
N LYS A 65 -10.31 55.99 -34.67
CA LYS A 65 -10.38 54.52 -34.47
C LYS A 65 -9.30 54.00 -33.52
N GLU A 66 -8.16 54.67 -33.53
CA GLU A 66 -6.91 54.32 -32.84
C GLU A 66 -6.92 54.70 -31.35
N GLU A 67 -7.83 55.58 -30.89
CA GLU A 67 -7.92 56.04 -29.49
C GLU A 67 -8.70 55.04 -28.60
N LEU A 68 -8.20 53.80 -28.55
CA LEU A 68 -8.86 52.68 -27.88
C LEU A 68 -8.99 52.90 -26.37
N ILE A 69 -8.00 53.53 -25.73
CA ILE A 69 -7.98 53.78 -24.28
C ILE A 69 -9.04 54.80 -23.88
N THR A 70 -9.12 55.93 -24.58
CA THR A 70 -10.15 56.96 -24.33
C THR A 70 -11.55 56.43 -24.59
N ARG A 71 -11.70 55.54 -25.57
CA ARG A 71 -12.96 54.87 -25.88
C ARG A 71 -13.43 54.00 -24.72
N LEU A 72 -12.57 53.18 -24.14
CA LEU A 72 -12.91 52.33 -22.98
C LEU A 72 -13.36 53.16 -21.78
N VAL A 73 -12.64 54.25 -21.46
CA VAL A 73 -13.02 55.15 -20.36
C VAL A 73 -14.37 55.81 -20.63
N ARG A 74 -14.59 56.32 -21.85
CA ARG A 74 -15.84 56.96 -22.23
C ARG A 74 -17.02 55.98 -22.23
N ASP A 75 -16.83 54.79 -22.76
CA ASP A 75 -17.91 53.81 -22.88
C ASP A 75 -18.34 53.34 -21.48
N CYS A 76 -17.38 53.07 -20.58
CA CYS A 76 -17.64 52.79 -19.15
C CYS A 76 -18.46 53.93 -18.48
N MET A 77 -18.07 55.18 -18.72
CA MET A 77 -18.78 56.36 -18.23
C MET A 77 -20.17 56.54 -18.84
N SER A 78 -20.37 56.10 -20.08
CA SER A 78 -21.64 56.22 -20.79
C SER A 78 -22.67 55.19 -20.33
N GLU A 79 -22.20 54.09 -19.75
CA GLU A 79 -23.01 53.03 -19.12
C GLU A 79 -23.38 53.36 -17.67
N GLY A 80 -23.00 54.54 -17.16
CA GLY A 80 -23.31 55.00 -15.81
C GLY A 80 -22.34 54.50 -14.74
N SER A 81 -21.20 53.90 -15.14
CA SER A 81 -20.13 53.48 -14.23
C SER A 81 -18.96 54.46 -14.27
N LEU A 82 -18.08 54.45 -13.26
CA LEU A 82 -16.82 55.19 -13.29
C LEU A 82 -15.65 54.22 -13.20
N PRO A 83 -14.67 54.27 -14.11
CA PRO A 83 -13.47 53.44 -13.99
C PRO A 83 -12.75 53.69 -12.67
N MET A 84 -12.14 52.65 -12.11
CA MET A 84 -11.25 52.81 -10.97
C MET A 84 -9.91 53.37 -11.47
N PHE A 85 -9.42 54.42 -10.82
CA PHE A 85 -8.17 55.09 -11.18
C PHE A 85 -7.11 54.92 -10.10
N ARG A 86 -5.85 54.86 -10.54
CA ARG A 86 -4.70 54.88 -9.64
C ARG A 86 -3.57 55.75 -10.19
N ILE A 87 -2.72 56.20 -9.28
CA ILE A 87 -1.47 56.89 -9.60
C ILE A 87 -0.31 55.92 -9.38
N VAL A 88 0.60 55.85 -10.34
CA VAL A 88 1.83 55.04 -10.26
C VAL A 88 3.06 55.88 -10.58
N LYS A 89 4.23 55.47 -10.07
CA LYS A 89 5.52 56.10 -10.41
C LYS A 89 5.85 55.81 -11.88
N SER A 90 6.16 56.87 -12.64
CA SER A 90 6.50 56.71 -14.06
C SER A 90 7.87 56.04 -14.24
N ASN A 91 8.06 55.39 -15.40
CA ASN A 91 9.32 54.82 -15.87
C ASN A 91 10.00 53.81 -14.92
N GLN A 92 9.22 52.98 -14.21
CA GLN A 92 9.74 51.90 -13.36
C GLN A 92 9.66 50.54 -14.06
N LYS A 93 10.68 49.68 -13.89
CA LYS A 93 10.66 48.28 -14.37
C LYS A 93 9.58 47.44 -13.69
N LYS A 94 9.30 47.74 -12.41
CA LYS A 94 8.21 47.16 -11.63
C LYS A 94 7.24 48.28 -11.28
N THR A 95 5.95 48.10 -11.58
CA THR A 95 4.93 49.11 -11.27
C THR A 95 4.93 49.41 -9.77
N LEU A 96 5.22 50.66 -9.42
CA LEU A 96 5.15 51.15 -8.05
C LEU A 96 3.86 51.97 -7.90
N ILE A 97 2.90 51.39 -7.21
CA ILE A 97 1.60 52.01 -6.93
C ILE A 97 1.78 53.06 -5.84
N ILE A 98 1.27 54.27 -6.08
CA ILE A 98 1.33 55.39 -5.14
C ILE A 98 0.01 55.52 -4.38
N SER A 99 -1.12 55.46 -5.08
CA SER A 99 -2.45 55.43 -4.46
C SER A 99 -3.50 54.87 -5.42
N GLU A 100 -4.46 54.11 -4.89
CA GLU A 100 -5.63 53.53 -5.60
C GLU A 100 -6.97 54.01 -5.01
N ALA A 101 -6.94 54.94 -4.05
CA ALA A 101 -8.10 55.35 -3.26
C ALA A 101 -8.45 56.85 -3.43
N PRO A 102 -8.91 57.28 -4.62
CA PRO A 102 -9.29 58.67 -4.82
C PRO A 102 -10.67 58.97 -4.20
N THR A 103 -10.83 60.21 -3.76
CA THR A 103 -12.13 60.85 -3.54
C THR A 103 -12.63 61.45 -4.84
N ILE A 104 -13.91 61.22 -5.16
CA ILE A 104 -14.52 61.65 -6.43
C ILE A 104 -15.56 62.72 -6.16
N PHE A 105 -15.49 63.82 -6.91
CA PHE A 105 -16.46 64.91 -6.87
C PHE A 105 -16.98 65.18 -8.29
N PHE A 106 -18.29 65.38 -8.41
CA PHE A 106 -18.93 65.71 -9.67
C PHE A 106 -19.19 67.22 -9.72
N ASP A 107 -18.60 67.89 -10.71
CA ASP A 107 -18.82 69.29 -11.01
C ASP A 107 -19.79 69.37 -12.20
N GLU A 108 -21.07 69.60 -11.88
CA GLU A 108 -22.11 69.67 -12.91
C GLU A 108 -22.03 70.95 -13.74
N ASP A 109 -21.51 72.04 -13.17
CA ASP A 109 -21.39 73.34 -13.85
C ASP A 109 -20.32 73.30 -14.94
N ASN A 110 -19.18 72.68 -14.63
CA ASN A 110 -18.06 72.53 -15.58
C ASN A 110 -18.08 71.20 -16.36
N LEU A 111 -19.11 70.36 -16.17
CA LEU A 111 -19.21 69.02 -16.75
C LEU A 111 -17.93 68.18 -16.54
N GLN A 112 -17.36 68.28 -15.34
CA GLN A 112 -16.07 67.69 -14.99
C GLN A 112 -16.20 66.75 -13.78
N ILE A 113 -15.42 65.67 -13.78
CA ILE A 113 -15.28 64.81 -12.60
C ILE A 113 -13.91 65.08 -11.99
N ALA A 114 -13.87 65.56 -10.75
CA ALA A 114 -12.63 65.71 -10.00
C ALA A 114 -12.30 64.41 -9.26
N ILE A 115 -11.10 63.89 -9.51
CA ILE A 115 -10.55 62.68 -8.93
C ILE A 115 -9.36 63.11 -8.07
N ASP A 116 -9.59 63.23 -6.77
CA ASP A 116 -8.62 63.75 -5.81
C ASP A 116 -8.02 62.60 -4.98
N PHE A 117 -6.73 62.34 -5.19
CA PHE A 117 -5.96 61.35 -4.42
C PHE A 117 -5.44 61.91 -3.09
N GLN A 118 -5.87 63.12 -2.73
CA GLN A 118 -5.57 63.80 -1.48
C GLN A 118 -4.07 64.06 -1.32
N LYS A 119 -3.67 64.32 -0.07
CA LYS A 119 -2.28 64.51 0.33
C LYS A 119 -1.63 63.16 0.63
N LEU A 120 -0.53 62.86 -0.03
CA LEU A 120 0.22 61.62 0.11
C LEU A 120 1.66 61.89 0.54
N TRP A 121 2.12 61.17 1.55
CA TRP A 121 3.51 61.23 2.02
C TRP A 121 4.33 60.13 1.38
N LEU A 122 5.36 60.50 0.63
CA LEU A 122 6.32 59.57 0.05
C LEU A 122 7.55 59.46 0.94
N LEU A 123 7.89 58.23 1.32
CA LEU A 123 9.12 57.92 2.03
C LEU A 123 10.28 57.88 1.03
N ASP A 124 11.41 58.50 1.41
CA ASP A 124 12.64 58.42 0.63
C ASP A 124 13.27 57.02 0.77
N GLU A 125 13.58 56.37 -0.35
CA GLU A 125 14.22 55.05 -0.36
C GLU A 125 15.59 55.06 0.33
N SER A 126 16.29 56.20 0.38
CA SER A 126 17.56 56.36 1.11
C SER A 126 17.41 56.36 2.63
N LEU A 127 16.20 56.60 3.15
CA LEU A 127 15.86 56.50 4.58
C LEU A 127 15.46 55.08 4.99
N PHE A 128 15.46 54.13 4.04
CA PHE A 128 15.13 52.74 4.30
C PHE A 128 16.24 52.05 5.10
N ILE A 129 16.07 51.98 6.42
CA ILE A 129 16.83 51.04 7.24
C ILE A 129 16.21 49.66 7.04
N LYS A 130 16.90 48.76 6.34
CA LYS A 130 16.47 47.37 6.14
C LYS A 130 16.60 46.60 7.46
N LYS A 131 15.66 46.83 8.37
CA LYS A 131 15.49 46.07 9.61
C LYS A 131 14.40 45.03 9.35
N ASN A 132 14.69 43.75 9.57
CA ASN A 132 13.71 42.65 9.47
C ASN A 132 12.71 42.69 10.64
N ASN A 133 11.95 43.78 10.75
CA ASN A 133 10.81 43.86 11.65
C ASN A 133 9.57 44.16 10.81
N SER A 134 8.58 43.28 10.90
CA SER A 134 7.28 43.39 10.25
C SER A 134 6.55 44.63 10.75
N ILE A 135 6.63 45.75 10.00
CA ILE A 135 5.82 46.95 10.23
C ILE A 135 4.72 46.95 9.16
N ILE A 136 3.47 46.84 9.61
CA ILE A 136 2.27 47.00 8.78
C ILE A 136 1.83 48.47 8.91
N ILE A 137 1.74 49.18 7.78
CA ILE A 137 1.16 50.53 7.71
C ILE A 137 -0.32 50.35 7.34
N ALA A 138 -1.23 50.78 8.22
CA ALA A 138 -2.67 50.70 8.01
C ALA A 138 -3.14 51.68 6.92
N SER A 139 -3.81 51.16 5.90
CA SER A 139 -4.60 51.90 4.90
C SER A 139 -6.10 51.76 5.27
N PRO A 140 -6.96 52.77 5.00
CA PRO A 140 -8.40 52.66 5.26
C PRO A 140 -9.01 51.52 4.42
N ILE A 141 -9.59 50.54 5.10
CA ILE A 141 -10.23 49.38 4.50
C ILE A 141 -11.60 49.78 3.93
N TYR A 142 -11.80 49.59 2.62
CA TYR A 142 -13.11 49.75 1.95
C TYR A 142 -14.06 48.60 2.35
N LEU A 143 -15.03 48.88 3.23
CA LEU A 143 -15.99 47.91 3.77
C LEU A 143 -16.88 47.22 2.71
N TYR A 144 -17.09 47.83 1.53
CA TYR A 144 -17.99 47.28 0.51
C TYR A 144 -17.40 46.06 -0.23
N GLY A 145 -16.08 46.04 -0.45
CA GLY A 145 -15.39 44.88 -1.01
C GLY A 145 -15.47 43.69 -0.05
N PHE A 146 -15.23 43.95 1.24
CA PHE A 146 -15.36 42.94 2.29
C PHE A 146 -16.77 42.36 2.42
N GLN A 147 -17.83 43.16 2.29
CA GLN A 147 -19.20 42.65 2.32
C GLN A 147 -19.54 41.75 1.13
N LYS A 148 -19.04 42.10 -0.06
CA LYS A 148 -19.24 41.28 -1.26
C LYS A 148 -18.46 39.97 -1.18
N ASP A 149 -17.20 40.04 -0.77
CA ASP A 149 -16.37 38.85 -0.56
C ASP A 149 -16.95 37.97 0.55
N PHE A 150 -17.51 38.56 1.61
CA PHE A 150 -18.21 37.86 2.67
C PHE A 150 -19.48 37.15 2.18
N LEU A 151 -20.28 37.78 1.32
CA LEU A 151 -21.48 37.15 0.74
C LEU A 151 -21.12 35.97 -0.16
N ILE A 152 -20.09 36.12 -0.99
CA ILE A 152 -19.57 35.05 -1.85
C ILE A 152 -19.06 33.89 -0.99
N LEU A 153 -18.28 34.19 0.04
CA LEU A 153 -17.79 33.21 1.01
C LEU A 153 -18.92 32.52 1.77
N GLU A 154 -19.98 33.24 2.18
CA GLU A 154 -21.16 32.64 2.82
C GLU A 154 -21.87 31.64 1.88
N GLU A 155 -22.00 31.99 0.60
CA GLU A 155 -22.63 31.14 -0.39
C GLU A 155 -21.79 29.90 -0.70
N GLU A 156 -20.47 30.06 -0.83
CA GLU A 156 -19.52 28.95 -0.96
C GLU A 156 -19.54 28.04 0.28
N ASN A 157 -19.63 28.60 1.48
CA ASN A 157 -19.68 27.84 2.73
C ASN A 157 -20.99 27.08 2.88
N ARG A 158 -22.13 27.65 2.44
CA ARG A 158 -23.40 26.91 2.35
C ARG A 158 -23.31 25.74 1.37
N LYS A 159 -22.74 25.96 0.18
CA LYS A 159 -22.53 24.90 -0.83
C LYS A 159 -21.63 23.78 -0.28
N LEU A 160 -20.54 24.15 0.39
CA LEU A 160 -19.61 23.19 0.99
C LEU A 160 -20.27 22.39 2.11
N ASN A 161 -21.09 23.02 2.95
CA ASN A 161 -21.85 22.35 4.00
C ASN A 161 -22.89 21.37 3.43
N THR A 162 -23.57 21.72 2.34
CA THR A 162 -24.50 20.79 1.68
C THR A 162 -23.77 19.61 1.04
N LEU A 163 -22.62 19.85 0.41
CA LEU A 163 -21.81 18.79 -0.19
C LEU A 163 -21.24 17.85 0.87
N THR A 164 -20.79 18.40 2.01
CA THR A 164 -20.27 17.63 3.14
C THR A 164 -21.35 16.72 3.74
N LYS A 165 -22.56 17.25 3.99
CA LYS A 165 -23.69 16.44 4.50
C LYS A 165 -24.09 15.33 3.53
N GLN A 166 -24.06 15.59 2.22
CA GLN A 166 -24.35 14.59 1.21
C GLN A 166 -23.28 13.48 1.21
N GLN A 167 -22.00 13.86 1.26
CA GLN A 167 -20.89 12.91 1.35
C GLN A 167 -20.94 12.07 2.62
N GLU A 168 -21.31 12.65 3.78
CA GLU A 168 -21.51 11.90 5.03
C GLU A 168 -22.61 10.84 4.91
N ILE A 169 -23.73 11.18 4.27
CA ILE A 169 -24.83 10.25 4.03
C ILE A 169 -24.38 9.10 3.11
N ASP A 170 -23.63 9.42 2.06
CA ASP A 170 -23.17 8.42 1.10
C ASP A 170 -22.09 7.51 1.70
N LEU A 171 -21.17 8.05 2.51
CA LEU A 171 -20.21 7.27 3.31
C LEU A 171 -20.89 6.35 4.30
N LYS A 172 -21.92 6.84 5.00
CA LYS A 172 -22.69 6.02 5.95
C LYS A 172 -23.35 4.83 5.26
N LYS A 173 -23.96 5.03 4.08
CA LYS A 173 -24.55 3.95 3.28
C LYS A 173 -23.51 2.93 2.81
N VAL A 174 -22.33 3.41 2.40
CA VAL A 174 -21.22 2.53 1.97
C VAL A 174 -20.68 1.72 3.14
N ASN A 175 -20.53 2.32 4.33
CA ASN A 175 -20.10 1.62 5.54
C ASN A 175 -21.12 0.59 6.01
N GLU A 176 -22.41 0.94 6.05
CA GLU A 176 -23.48 -0.01 6.41
C GLU A 176 -23.52 -1.21 5.44
N LYS A 177 -23.29 -0.96 4.15
CA LYS A 177 -23.18 -2.02 3.14
C LYS A 177 -21.96 -2.91 3.38
N HIS A 178 -20.79 -2.31 3.64
CA HIS A 178 -19.57 -3.05 3.95
C HIS A 178 -19.68 -3.88 5.22
N ASP A 179 -20.22 -3.32 6.31
CA ASP A 179 -20.44 -4.04 7.57
C ASP A 179 -21.38 -5.23 7.36
N SER A 180 -22.41 -5.08 6.53
CA SER A 180 -23.31 -6.17 6.17
C SER A 180 -22.59 -7.28 5.38
N GLN A 181 -21.72 -6.92 4.44
CA GLN A 181 -20.91 -7.88 3.68
C GLN A 181 -19.89 -8.60 4.56
N LEU A 182 -19.20 -7.87 5.45
CA LEU A 182 -18.26 -8.40 6.43
C LEU A 182 -18.93 -9.38 7.40
N LYS A 183 -20.14 -9.08 7.86
CA LYS A 183 -20.88 -9.95 8.77
C LYS A 183 -21.27 -11.27 8.09
N LYS A 184 -21.79 -11.22 6.85
CA LYS A 184 -22.11 -12.42 6.07
C LYS A 184 -20.89 -13.29 5.81
N LEU A 185 -19.76 -12.65 5.51
CA LEU A 185 -18.49 -13.32 5.29
C LEU A 185 -17.99 -14.03 6.55
N HIS A 186 -18.08 -13.39 7.72
CA HIS A 186 -17.75 -14.03 8.99
C HIS A 186 -18.67 -15.23 9.31
N GLU A 187 -19.97 -15.11 9.04
CA GLU A 187 -20.91 -16.23 9.16
C GLU A 187 -20.50 -17.41 8.27
N HIS A 188 -20.22 -17.16 6.99
CA HIS A 188 -19.78 -18.21 6.05
C HIS A 188 -18.44 -18.85 6.46
N LEU A 189 -17.50 -18.07 7.01
CA LEU A 189 -16.20 -18.59 7.44
C LEU A 189 -16.34 -19.48 8.68
N ASN A 190 -17.15 -19.06 9.65
CA ASN A 190 -17.44 -19.86 10.85
C ASN A 190 -18.16 -21.17 10.50
N GLU A 191 -19.15 -21.12 9.61
CA GLU A 191 -19.84 -22.32 9.11
C GLU A 191 -18.87 -23.27 8.41
N HIS A 192 -17.93 -22.72 7.61
CA HIS A 192 -16.89 -23.50 6.94
C HIS A 192 -15.96 -24.18 7.95
N GLU A 193 -15.42 -23.45 8.93
CA GLU A 193 -14.55 -24.01 9.99
C GLU A 193 -15.23 -25.15 10.76
N GLU A 194 -16.51 -24.99 11.09
CA GLU A 194 -17.29 -26.01 11.79
C GLU A 194 -17.47 -27.28 10.93
N THR A 195 -17.81 -27.11 9.64
CA THR A 195 -17.97 -28.22 8.72
C THR A 195 -16.65 -28.95 8.41
N GLU A 196 -15.54 -28.21 8.27
CA GLU A 196 -14.21 -28.77 8.03
C GLU A 196 -13.73 -29.58 9.24
N SER A 197 -13.98 -29.06 10.46
CA SER A 197 -13.69 -29.75 11.72
C SER A 197 -14.41 -31.09 11.82
N LEU A 198 -15.71 -31.12 11.53
CA LEU A 198 -16.52 -32.34 11.53
C LEU A 198 -16.05 -33.35 10.47
N LEU A 199 -15.71 -32.88 9.27
CA LEU A 199 -15.18 -33.72 8.19
C LEU A 199 -13.83 -34.35 8.56
N LYS A 200 -12.92 -33.58 9.17
CA LYS A 200 -11.63 -34.10 9.67
C LYS A 200 -11.80 -35.13 10.77
N GLN A 201 -12.68 -34.87 11.73
CA GLN A 201 -12.98 -35.83 12.79
C GLN A 201 -13.52 -37.14 12.23
N SER A 202 -14.42 -37.07 11.24
CA SER A 202 -14.95 -38.26 10.56
C SER A 202 -13.85 -39.02 9.81
N LEU A 203 -12.93 -38.31 9.15
CA LEU A 203 -11.81 -38.91 8.42
C LEU A 203 -10.84 -39.63 9.36
N ASP A 204 -10.47 -39.00 10.47
CA ASP A 204 -9.59 -39.60 11.50
C ASP A 204 -10.22 -40.86 12.09
N ASN A 205 -11.53 -40.84 12.37
CA ASN A 205 -12.26 -42.01 12.85
C ASN A 205 -12.21 -43.16 11.83
N SER A 206 -12.50 -42.89 10.55
CA SER A 206 -12.46 -43.91 9.49
C SER A 206 -11.03 -44.46 9.26
N LEU A 207 -9.99 -43.62 9.38
CA LEU A 207 -8.60 -44.05 9.28
C LEU A 207 -8.18 -44.98 10.43
N ASN A 208 -8.62 -44.67 11.65
CA ASN A 208 -8.39 -45.53 12.82
C ASN A 208 -9.11 -46.88 12.69
N GLU A 209 -10.35 -46.88 12.19
CA GLU A 209 -11.09 -48.12 11.91
C GLU A 209 -10.40 -49.00 10.86
N ILE A 210 -9.86 -48.41 9.78
CA ILE A 210 -9.09 -49.16 8.79
C ILE A 210 -7.80 -49.73 9.39
N ALA A 211 -7.12 -48.99 10.27
CA ALA A 211 -5.92 -49.50 10.94
C ALA A 211 -6.24 -50.74 11.78
N ASP A 212 -7.34 -50.71 12.54
CA ASP A 212 -7.82 -51.85 13.33
C ASP A 212 -8.25 -53.03 12.43
N LEU A 213 -9.00 -52.79 11.36
CA LEU A 213 -9.41 -53.83 10.39
C LEU A 213 -8.21 -54.47 9.69
N LYS A 214 -7.15 -53.70 9.38
CA LYS A 214 -5.90 -54.23 8.81
C LYS A 214 -5.13 -55.08 9.81
N GLU A 215 -5.11 -54.69 11.08
CA GLU A 215 -4.51 -55.49 12.15
C GLU A 215 -5.26 -56.81 12.33
N GLN A 216 -6.60 -56.78 12.31
CA GLN A 216 -7.43 -57.98 12.32
C GLN A 216 -7.16 -58.89 11.11
N LEU A 217 -7.00 -58.32 9.91
CA LEU A 217 -6.66 -59.07 8.68
C LEU A 217 -5.28 -59.75 8.77
N ASN A 218 -4.27 -59.06 9.31
CA ASN A 218 -2.92 -59.62 9.50
C ASN A 218 -2.87 -60.76 10.51
N ASN A 219 -3.80 -60.80 11.46
CA ASN A 219 -3.86 -61.81 12.52
C ASN A 219 -4.67 -63.07 12.13
N ALA A 220 -5.43 -63.05 11.03
CA ALA A 220 -6.22 -64.19 10.55
C ALA A 220 -5.33 -65.38 10.15
N HIS A 221 -5.53 -66.54 10.77
CA HIS A 221 -4.72 -67.75 10.55
C HIS A 221 -5.32 -68.68 9.48
N LYS A 222 -4.46 -69.53 8.87
CA LYS A 222 -4.70 -70.51 7.78
C LYS A 222 -5.90 -71.49 7.91
N GLY A 223 -6.75 -71.36 8.93
CA GLY A 223 -7.96 -72.15 9.15
C GLY A 223 -9.27 -71.35 9.17
N ASP A 224 -9.23 -70.01 9.14
CA ASP A 224 -10.45 -69.20 9.10
C ASP A 224 -11.14 -69.32 7.75
N THR A 225 -12.47 -69.41 7.79
CA THR A 225 -13.27 -69.66 6.59
C THR A 225 -13.03 -68.57 5.55
N SER A 226 -12.92 -68.95 4.26
CA SER A 226 -12.82 -68.00 3.13
C SER A 226 -13.89 -66.89 3.15
N GLN A 227 -14.97 -67.06 3.93
CA GLN A 227 -16.05 -66.09 4.09
C GLN A 227 -15.72 -64.96 5.06
N GLU A 228 -15.06 -65.20 6.20
CA GLU A 228 -14.68 -64.15 7.16
C GLU A 228 -13.63 -63.20 6.59
N VAL A 229 -12.61 -63.75 5.93
CA VAL A 229 -11.59 -62.96 5.23
C VAL A 229 -12.21 -62.15 4.08
N LYS A 230 -13.16 -62.73 3.33
CA LYS A 230 -13.90 -61.99 2.28
C LYS A 230 -14.76 -60.86 2.86
N LEU A 231 -15.36 -61.06 4.03
CA LEU A 231 -16.17 -60.03 4.69
C LEU A 231 -15.30 -58.88 5.21
N LEU A 232 -14.14 -59.17 5.79
CA LEU A 232 -13.11 -58.20 6.19
C LEU A 232 -12.60 -57.38 4.99
N ILE A 233 -12.24 -58.04 3.88
CA ILE A 233 -11.82 -57.36 2.65
C ILE A 233 -12.93 -56.44 2.12
N LYS A 234 -14.18 -56.91 2.09
CA LYS A 234 -15.31 -56.09 1.64
C LYS A 234 -15.55 -54.88 2.54
N THR A 235 -15.38 -55.05 3.86
CA THR A 235 -15.54 -53.96 4.83
C THR A 235 -14.42 -52.92 4.68
N LEU A 236 -13.19 -53.36 4.38
CA LEU A 236 -12.06 -52.51 4.02
C LEU A 236 -12.29 -51.74 2.71
N GLU A 237 -12.84 -52.38 1.68
CA GLU A 237 -13.23 -51.72 0.42
C GLU A 237 -14.31 -50.65 0.66
N ASP A 238 -15.36 -50.98 1.42
CA ASP A 238 -16.44 -50.05 1.75
C ASP A 238 -15.92 -48.82 2.54
N LYS A 239 -15.02 -49.04 3.51
CA LYS A 239 -14.37 -47.96 4.28
C LYS A 239 -13.39 -47.13 3.44
N THR A 240 -12.70 -47.74 2.48
CA THR A 240 -11.82 -47.03 1.55
C THR A 240 -12.63 -46.10 0.63
N ASN A 241 -13.79 -46.56 0.14
CA ASN A 241 -14.72 -45.74 -0.63
C ASN A 241 -15.32 -44.57 0.20
N GLU A 242 -15.58 -44.80 1.49
CA GLU A 242 -16.02 -43.75 2.42
C GLU A 242 -14.97 -42.64 2.57
N ILE A 243 -13.69 -43.01 2.69
CA ILE A 243 -12.56 -42.07 2.76
C ILE A 243 -12.41 -41.27 1.46
N GLU A 244 -12.49 -41.91 0.29
CA GLU A 244 -12.43 -41.18 -0.99
C GLU A 244 -13.55 -40.13 -1.11
N SER A 245 -14.75 -40.47 -0.62
CA SER A 245 -15.89 -39.54 -0.57
C SER A 245 -15.66 -38.37 0.38
N LEU A 246 -15.09 -38.62 1.56
CA LEU A 246 -14.73 -37.59 2.55
C LEU A 246 -13.63 -36.66 2.01
N LEU A 247 -12.58 -37.22 1.38
CA LEU A 247 -11.51 -36.45 0.76
C LEU A 247 -12.03 -35.54 -0.35
N LYS A 248 -12.96 -36.03 -1.18
CA LYS A 248 -13.59 -35.23 -2.23
C LYS A 248 -14.42 -34.06 -1.66
N LYS A 249 -15.12 -34.29 -0.54
CA LYS A 249 -15.87 -33.23 0.16
C LYS A 249 -14.93 -32.18 0.77
N LEU A 250 -13.82 -32.62 1.39
CA LEU A 250 -12.80 -31.74 1.95
C LEU A 250 -12.14 -30.87 0.88
N ASN A 251 -11.82 -31.45 -0.29
CA ASN A 251 -11.21 -30.72 -1.38
C ASN A 251 -12.14 -29.65 -1.98
N ASN A 252 -13.43 -29.97 -2.12
CA ASN A 252 -14.44 -29.01 -2.56
C ASN A 252 -14.68 -27.87 -1.55
N GLN A 253 -14.46 -28.11 -0.25
CA GLN A 253 -14.48 -27.04 0.74
C GLN A 253 -13.24 -26.14 0.65
N ASN A 254 -12.06 -26.68 0.34
CA ASN A 254 -10.85 -25.88 0.10
C ASN A 254 -10.99 -24.97 -1.13
N GLU A 255 -11.60 -25.44 -2.21
CA GLU A 255 -11.85 -24.59 -3.39
C GLU A 255 -12.75 -23.39 -3.05
N LYS A 256 -13.83 -23.61 -2.29
CA LYS A 256 -14.69 -22.50 -1.83
C LYS A 256 -13.99 -21.49 -0.91
N LEU A 257 -12.96 -21.93 -0.18
CA LEU A 257 -12.17 -21.07 0.68
C LEU A 257 -11.24 -20.15 -0.12
N ILE A 258 -10.74 -20.62 -1.27
CA ILE A 258 -9.95 -19.81 -2.22
C ILE A 258 -10.81 -18.69 -2.81
N ASP A 259 -12.04 -19.00 -3.23
CA ASP A 259 -12.98 -18.00 -3.75
C ASP A 259 -13.32 -16.90 -2.71
N LEU A 260 -13.52 -17.29 -1.45
CA LEU A 260 -13.74 -16.36 -0.33
C LEU A 260 -12.49 -15.52 -0.02
N GLN A 261 -11.28 -16.06 -0.22
CA GLN A 261 -10.03 -15.31 -0.07
C GLN A 261 -9.84 -14.26 -1.16
N GLU A 262 -10.21 -14.56 -2.41
CA GLU A 262 -10.23 -13.55 -3.48
C GLU A 262 -11.25 -12.44 -3.18
N GLU A 263 -12.42 -12.77 -2.65
CA GLU A 263 -13.44 -11.79 -2.25
C GLU A 263 -12.94 -10.89 -1.10
N ILE A 264 -12.16 -11.44 -0.15
CA ILE A 264 -11.45 -10.69 0.90
C ILE A 264 -10.37 -9.79 0.34
N GLU A 265 -9.62 -10.24 -0.67
CA GLU A 265 -8.54 -9.48 -1.30
C GLU A 265 -9.09 -8.28 -2.09
N ILE A 266 -10.24 -8.46 -2.75
CA ILE A 266 -11.00 -7.39 -3.40
C ILE A 266 -11.47 -6.36 -2.36
N LEU A 267 -11.99 -6.81 -1.21
CA LEU A 267 -12.39 -5.92 -0.10
C LEU A 267 -11.19 -5.16 0.50
N LYS A 268 -10.00 -5.78 0.60
CA LYS A 268 -8.76 -5.11 1.03
C LYS A 268 -8.27 -4.07 0.00
N SER A 269 -8.41 -4.36 -1.29
CA SER A 269 -8.04 -3.44 -2.38
C SER A 269 -8.94 -2.20 -2.48
N SER A 270 -10.07 -2.18 -1.76
CA SER A 270 -10.91 -0.97 -1.56
C SER A 270 -10.32 0.03 -0.53
N GLU A 271 -9.00 -0.01 -0.37
CA GLU A 271 -8.10 0.86 0.41
C GLU A 271 -8.24 2.38 0.10
N VAL A 272 -9.14 2.74 -0.81
CA VAL A 272 -9.60 4.10 -1.12
C VAL A 272 -10.12 4.82 0.14
N THR A 273 -10.69 4.11 1.11
CA THR A 273 -11.30 4.71 2.31
C THR A 273 -10.30 5.27 3.32
N LYS A 274 -9.10 4.65 3.45
CA LYS A 274 -8.05 5.12 4.38
C LYS A 274 -7.39 6.40 3.87
N ASP A 275 -7.17 6.48 2.55
CA ASP A 275 -6.63 7.66 1.91
C ASP A 275 -7.64 8.81 1.89
N GLU A 276 -8.92 8.54 1.62
CA GLU A 276 -9.98 9.57 1.69
C GLU A 276 -10.19 10.13 3.10
N LEU A 277 -10.17 9.30 4.15
CA LEU A 277 -10.24 9.75 5.54
C LEU A 277 -8.99 10.54 5.94
N THR A 278 -7.81 10.13 5.49
CA THR A 278 -6.55 10.85 5.75
C THR A 278 -6.51 12.21 5.03
N ILE A 279 -7.04 12.26 3.80
CA ILE A 279 -7.23 13.52 3.05
C ILE A 279 -8.22 14.42 3.80
N ARG A 280 -9.35 13.87 4.27
CA ARG A 280 -10.38 14.64 4.98
C ARG A 280 -9.88 15.19 6.32
N VAL A 281 -9.09 14.42 7.07
CA VAL A 281 -8.43 14.90 8.30
C VAL A 281 -7.51 16.07 8.00
N LYS A 282 -6.69 16.00 6.94
CA LYS A 282 -5.82 17.12 6.53
C LYS A 282 -6.60 18.36 6.09
N GLU A 283 -7.76 18.19 5.45
CA GLU A 283 -8.63 19.31 5.10
C GLU A 283 -9.24 19.99 6.33
N LEU A 284 -9.72 19.19 7.30
CA LEU A 284 -10.26 19.70 8.56
C LEU A 284 -9.19 20.41 9.39
N GLU A 285 -7.97 19.88 9.44
CA GLU A 285 -6.82 20.53 10.10
C GLU A 285 -6.48 21.89 9.47
N LYS A 286 -6.51 22.00 8.13
CA LYS A 286 -6.34 23.30 7.43
C LYS A 286 -7.45 24.29 7.77
N LEU A 287 -8.69 23.81 7.87
CA LEU A 287 -9.84 24.65 8.21
C LEU A 287 -9.70 25.21 9.64
N VAL A 288 -9.32 24.36 10.59
CA VAL A 288 -9.05 24.76 11.99
C VAL A 288 -7.98 25.85 12.03
N ALA A 289 -6.86 25.68 11.32
CA ALA A 289 -5.80 26.68 11.28
C ALA A 289 -6.28 28.06 10.74
N ASN A 290 -7.14 28.05 9.71
CA ASN A 290 -7.73 29.28 9.16
C ASN A 290 -8.65 29.98 10.18
N TYR A 291 -9.46 29.23 10.92
CA TYR A 291 -10.30 29.79 11.98
C TYR A 291 -9.48 30.36 13.14
N GLU A 292 -8.33 29.74 13.49
CA GLU A 292 -7.40 30.26 14.49
C GLU A 292 -6.78 31.60 14.09
N GLU A 293 -6.37 31.72 12.83
CA GLU A 293 -5.85 32.97 12.28
C GLU A 293 -6.92 34.08 12.33
N LYS A 294 -8.16 33.76 11.92
CA LYS A 294 -9.28 34.69 11.97
C LYS A 294 -9.63 35.11 13.40
N THR A 295 -9.63 34.19 14.36
CA THR A 295 -9.88 34.55 15.77
C THR A 295 -8.78 35.45 16.32
N ALA A 296 -7.52 35.20 15.96
CA ALA A 296 -6.40 36.04 16.35
C ALA A 296 -6.52 37.48 15.78
N ILE A 297 -6.92 37.63 14.51
CA ILE A 297 -7.15 38.94 13.89
C ILE A 297 -8.29 39.70 14.59
N ILE A 298 -9.41 39.03 14.87
CA ILE A 298 -10.55 39.64 15.58
C ILE A 298 -10.14 40.08 16.99
N GLN A 299 -9.34 39.28 17.69
CA GLN A 299 -8.86 39.56 19.04
C GLN A 299 -7.86 40.73 19.07
N TYR A 300 -7.02 40.83 18.05
CA TYR A 300 -6.16 41.99 17.83
C TYR A 300 -6.98 43.28 17.61
N ASN A 301 -7.98 43.24 16.72
CA ASN A 301 -8.86 44.39 16.43
C ASN A 301 -9.66 44.83 17.67
N LEU A 302 -10.13 43.87 18.49
CA LEU A 302 -10.80 44.15 19.76
C LEU A 302 -9.89 44.90 20.74
N THR A 303 -8.61 44.51 20.78
CA THR A 303 -7.59 45.13 21.63
C THR A 303 -7.31 46.57 21.16
N GLU A 304 -7.12 46.78 19.86
CA GLU A 304 -6.88 48.10 19.28
C GLU A 304 -8.07 49.05 19.50
N LYS A 305 -9.31 48.58 19.25
CA LYS A 305 -10.51 49.39 19.46
C LYS A 305 -10.78 49.70 20.93
N SER A 306 -10.43 48.79 21.84
CA SER A 306 -10.49 49.05 23.28
C SER A 306 -9.49 50.12 23.71
N GLN A 307 -8.30 50.16 23.11
CA GLN A 307 -7.31 51.23 23.35
C GLN A 307 -7.79 52.59 22.81
N GLU A 308 -8.39 52.63 21.62
CA GLU A 308 -9.01 53.85 21.08
C GLU A 308 -10.11 54.41 22.00
N ILE A 309 -10.96 53.54 22.55
CA ILE A 309 -12.01 53.92 23.51
C ILE A 309 -11.40 54.52 24.78
N GLU A 310 -10.33 53.93 25.31
CA GLU A 310 -9.64 54.47 26.48
C GLU A 310 -9.00 55.84 26.22
N MET A 311 -8.45 56.06 25.02
CA MET A 311 -7.96 57.38 24.62
C MET A 311 -9.09 58.40 24.49
N LEU A 312 -10.22 58.04 23.86
CA LEU A 312 -11.40 58.89 23.74
C LEU A 312 -12.01 59.24 25.10
N LYS A 313 -12.07 58.28 26.04
CA LYS A 313 -12.52 58.54 27.43
C LYS A 313 -11.61 59.55 28.13
N LYS A 314 -10.29 59.41 27.96
CA LYS A 314 -9.31 60.39 28.51
C LYS A 314 -9.50 61.77 27.90
N GLU A 315 -9.70 61.85 26.58
CA GLU A 315 -9.92 63.11 25.86
C GLU A 315 -11.23 63.80 26.30
N ILE A 316 -12.32 63.04 26.46
CA ILE A 316 -13.59 63.53 27.03
C ILE A 316 -13.41 64.04 28.47
N SER A 317 -12.58 63.38 29.27
CA SER A 317 -12.29 63.80 30.66
C SER A 317 -11.54 65.13 30.72
N ILE A 318 -10.67 65.40 29.73
CA ILE A 318 -9.89 66.64 29.61
C ILE A 318 -10.76 67.80 29.10
N LEU A 319 -11.71 67.52 28.20
CA LEU A 319 -12.55 68.53 27.52
C LEU A 319 -13.81 68.95 28.32
N LYS A 320 -13.90 68.64 29.62
CA LYS A 320 -15.09 68.83 30.48
C LYS A 320 -15.82 70.18 30.41
N ASN A 321 -15.16 71.25 29.97
CA ASN A 321 -15.71 72.60 29.88
C ASN A 321 -16.24 73.00 28.49
N ASP A 322 -16.07 72.16 27.45
CA ASP A 322 -16.59 72.42 26.09
C ASP A 322 -17.68 71.40 25.72
N THR A 323 -18.93 71.76 26.02
CA THR A 323 -20.09 70.88 25.96
C THR A 323 -20.38 70.35 24.56
N SER A 324 -20.23 71.19 23.53
CA SER A 324 -20.54 70.82 22.14
C SER A 324 -19.57 69.77 21.58
N LYS A 325 -18.28 69.93 21.89
CA LYS A 325 -17.23 69.00 21.44
C LYS A 325 -17.29 67.69 22.23
N THR A 326 -17.56 67.78 23.52
CA THR A 326 -17.76 66.63 24.43
C THR A 326 -18.92 65.74 23.97
N ASP A 327 -20.05 66.32 23.53
CA ASP A 327 -21.22 65.54 23.11
C ASP A 327 -21.00 64.82 21.76
N LYS A 328 -20.25 65.43 20.83
CA LYS A 328 -19.82 64.76 19.59
C LYS A 328 -18.90 63.57 19.88
N LEU A 329 -17.92 63.74 20.77
CA LEU A 329 -17.01 62.68 21.20
C LEU A 329 -17.74 61.53 21.93
N LYS A 330 -18.74 61.84 22.77
CA LYS A 330 -19.59 60.82 23.41
C LYS A 330 -20.40 60.01 22.38
N LYS A 331 -20.89 60.64 21.31
CA LYS A 331 -21.61 59.93 20.24
C LYS A 331 -20.69 58.95 19.49
N VAL A 332 -19.48 59.38 19.15
CA VAL A 332 -18.45 58.51 18.55
C VAL A 332 -18.04 57.38 19.50
N LEU A 333 -17.93 57.67 20.81
CA LEU A 333 -17.65 56.67 21.84
C LEU A 333 -18.77 55.61 21.92
N LEU A 334 -20.03 56.02 21.85
CA LEU A 334 -21.19 55.13 21.87
C LEU A 334 -21.22 54.22 20.63
N GLU A 335 -20.97 54.78 19.45
CA GLU A 335 -20.88 54.02 18.20
C GLU A 335 -19.77 52.96 18.27
N LYS A 336 -18.55 53.34 18.69
CA LYS A 336 -17.43 52.40 18.86
C LYS A 336 -17.69 51.33 19.93
N THR A 337 -18.38 51.69 21.01
CA THR A 337 -18.75 50.74 22.08
C THR A 337 -19.73 49.69 21.56
N ASN A 338 -20.71 50.08 20.74
CA ASN A 338 -21.64 49.14 20.11
C ASN A 338 -20.92 48.20 19.13
N THR A 339 -19.99 48.72 18.32
CA THR A 339 -19.18 47.90 17.41
C THR A 339 -18.34 46.85 18.17
N ILE A 340 -17.74 47.19 19.31
CA ILE A 340 -17.03 46.22 20.15
C ILE A 340 -17.98 45.12 20.65
N LYS A 341 -19.20 45.49 21.04
CA LYS A 341 -20.20 44.54 21.55
C LYS A 341 -20.61 43.53 20.48
N ASP A 342 -20.79 44.00 19.24
CA ASP A 342 -21.09 43.14 18.09
C ASP A 342 -19.90 42.23 17.76
N LEU A 343 -18.67 42.75 17.74
CA LEU A 343 -17.45 41.95 17.54
C LEU A 343 -17.25 40.89 18.62
N GLN A 344 -17.55 41.21 19.89
CA GLN A 344 -17.51 40.25 20.99
C GLN A 344 -18.55 39.14 20.83
N LYS A 345 -19.75 39.46 20.33
CA LYS A 345 -20.77 38.46 20.05
C LYS A 345 -20.32 37.49 18.96
N THR A 346 -19.79 38.00 17.85
CA THR A 346 -19.24 37.19 16.76
C THR A 346 -18.05 36.34 17.21
N GLN A 347 -17.15 36.91 18.03
CA GLN A 347 -16.02 36.15 18.60
C GLN A 347 -16.50 34.97 19.47
N ASN A 348 -17.52 35.18 20.29
CA ASN A 348 -18.07 34.12 21.14
C ASN A 348 -18.76 33.01 20.34
N GLU A 349 -19.43 33.34 19.24
CA GLU A 349 -20.02 32.35 18.33
C GLU A 349 -18.92 31.53 17.63
N LEU A 350 -17.88 32.17 17.10
CA LEU A 350 -16.72 31.49 16.50
C LEU A 350 -15.96 30.60 17.50
N ILE A 351 -15.82 31.03 18.76
CA ILE A 351 -15.18 30.21 19.81
C ILE A 351 -16.01 28.96 20.10
N LYS A 352 -17.35 29.06 20.16
CA LYS A 352 -18.23 27.91 20.36
C LYS A 352 -18.15 26.92 19.20
N GLU A 353 -18.17 27.42 17.97
CA GLU A 353 -18.07 26.59 16.76
C GLU A 353 -16.70 25.90 16.69
N LYS A 354 -15.60 26.63 16.96
CA LYS A 354 -14.26 26.05 17.09
C LYS A 354 -14.20 24.95 18.15
N GLN A 355 -14.79 25.16 19.32
CA GLN A 355 -14.82 24.16 20.39
C GLN A 355 -15.61 22.90 19.99
N SER A 356 -16.73 23.05 19.30
CA SER A 356 -17.51 21.94 18.76
C SER A 356 -16.69 21.11 17.78
N ILE A 357 -16.04 21.78 16.81
CA ILE A 357 -15.17 21.13 15.82
C ILE A 357 -13.98 20.44 16.50
N PHE A 358 -13.38 21.07 17.50
CA PHE A 358 -12.26 20.48 18.23
C PHE A 358 -12.66 19.19 18.99
N LEU A 359 -13.84 19.18 19.61
CA LEU A 359 -14.40 18.00 20.26
C LEU A 359 -14.65 16.86 19.28
N GLU A 360 -15.17 17.20 18.09
CA GLU A 360 -15.42 16.25 17.03
C GLU A 360 -14.12 15.67 16.47
N VAL A 361 -13.13 16.51 16.14
CA VAL A 361 -11.79 16.07 15.73
C VAL A 361 -11.15 15.17 16.78
N LYS A 362 -11.27 15.52 18.06
CA LYS A 362 -10.73 14.70 19.16
C LYS A 362 -11.41 13.32 19.23
N LYS A 363 -12.73 13.29 19.06
CA LYS A 363 -13.50 12.04 19.03
C LYS A 363 -13.07 11.18 17.84
N THR A 364 -13.07 11.75 16.63
CA THR A 364 -12.67 11.06 15.40
C THR A 364 -11.24 10.53 15.48
N LYS A 365 -10.29 11.30 16.04
CA LYS A 365 -8.91 10.84 16.24
C LYS A 365 -8.82 9.67 17.21
N ASN A 366 -9.63 9.67 18.26
CA ASN A 366 -9.68 8.57 19.21
C ASN A 366 -10.30 7.31 18.58
N ASP A 367 -11.37 7.48 17.81
CA ASP A 367 -12.02 6.40 17.06
C ASP A 367 -11.06 5.82 15.99
N LEU A 368 -10.27 6.66 15.33
CA LEU A 368 -9.22 6.22 14.40
C LEU A 368 -8.12 5.42 15.13
N GLN A 369 -7.72 5.87 16.32
CA GLN A 369 -6.71 5.17 17.12
C GLN A 369 -7.21 3.82 17.62
N THR A 370 -8.48 3.71 18.04
CA THR A 370 -9.05 2.43 18.47
C THR A 370 -9.19 1.47 17.29
N GLN A 371 -9.59 1.96 16.12
CA GLN A 371 -9.59 1.17 14.89
C GLN A 371 -8.18 0.71 14.51
N GLN A 372 -7.18 1.60 14.58
CA GLN A 372 -5.78 1.25 14.28
C GLN A 372 -5.25 0.16 15.23
N ASN A 373 -5.51 0.30 16.53
CA ASN A 373 -5.12 -0.72 17.52
C ASN A 373 -5.80 -2.07 17.24
N SER A 374 -7.06 -2.06 16.81
CA SER A 374 -7.79 -3.30 16.46
C SER A 374 -7.25 -3.92 15.17
N ILE A 375 -6.82 -3.12 14.20
CA ILE A 375 -6.15 -3.59 12.98
C ILE A 375 -4.80 -4.20 13.33
N ASP A 376 -4.02 -3.55 14.19
CA ASP A 376 -2.70 -4.05 14.59
C ASP A 376 -2.82 -5.41 15.30
N ASP A 377 -3.81 -5.58 16.19
CA ASP A 377 -4.13 -6.87 16.83
C ASP A 377 -4.53 -7.95 15.80
N LEU A 378 -5.34 -7.59 14.80
CA LEU A 378 -5.71 -8.52 13.72
C LEU A 378 -4.51 -8.91 12.86
N VAL A 379 -3.63 -7.96 12.53
CA VAL A 379 -2.39 -8.21 11.76
C VAL A 379 -1.47 -9.15 12.54
N GLU A 380 -1.34 -8.95 13.85
CA GLU A 380 -0.53 -9.83 14.71
C GLU A 380 -1.12 -11.25 14.78
N LYS A 381 -2.45 -11.37 14.96
CA LYS A 381 -3.15 -12.66 14.90
C LYS A 381 -2.97 -13.37 13.57
N VAL A 382 -3.12 -12.65 12.44
CA VAL A 382 -2.91 -13.22 11.09
C VAL A 382 -1.47 -13.70 10.92
N LYS A 383 -0.48 -12.95 11.40
CA LYS A 383 0.92 -13.34 11.34
C LYS A 383 1.18 -14.63 12.12
N ILE A 384 0.61 -14.76 13.32
CA ILE A 384 0.70 -15.98 14.14
C ILE A 384 0.06 -17.17 13.40
N SER A 385 -1.15 -16.97 12.84
CA SER A 385 -1.83 -18.02 12.08
C SER A 385 -1.04 -18.43 10.82
N GLN A 386 -0.46 -17.49 10.08
CA GLN A 386 0.41 -17.77 8.94
C GLN A 386 1.65 -18.58 9.33
N GLN A 387 2.26 -18.25 10.47
CA GLN A 387 3.40 -19.02 10.97
C GLN A 387 2.98 -20.45 11.33
N LEU A 388 1.86 -20.62 12.02
CA LEU A 388 1.32 -21.94 12.36
C LEU A 388 1.01 -22.76 11.10
N VAL A 389 0.42 -22.15 10.07
CA VAL A 389 0.17 -22.79 8.77
C VAL A 389 1.47 -23.22 8.10
N SER A 390 2.50 -22.37 8.13
CA SER A 390 3.82 -22.74 7.59
C SER A 390 4.45 -23.91 8.33
N GLU A 391 4.35 -23.94 9.66
CA GLU A 391 4.84 -25.05 10.49
C GLU A 391 4.09 -26.35 10.16
N LYS A 392 2.76 -26.27 10.01
CA LYS A 392 1.93 -27.42 9.65
C LYS A 392 2.16 -27.92 8.23
N ASN A 393 2.41 -27.02 7.28
CA ASN A 393 2.78 -27.41 5.91
C ASN A 393 4.10 -28.17 5.86
N ASN A 394 5.08 -27.77 6.68
CA ASN A 394 6.33 -28.51 6.81
C ASN A 394 6.10 -29.90 7.42
N GLU A 395 5.25 -30.01 8.44
CA GLU A 395 4.87 -31.29 9.05
C GLU A 395 4.16 -32.21 8.04
N ILE A 396 3.20 -31.68 7.27
CA ILE A 396 2.54 -32.41 6.18
C ILE A 396 3.56 -32.89 5.15
N ALA A 397 4.47 -32.02 4.69
CA ALA A 397 5.48 -32.41 3.72
C ALA A 397 6.35 -33.58 4.22
N THR A 398 6.74 -33.57 5.51
CA THR A 398 7.49 -34.69 6.10
C THR A 398 6.66 -35.97 6.19
N LEU A 399 5.38 -35.87 6.54
CA LEU A 399 4.47 -37.03 6.59
C LEU A 399 4.23 -37.60 5.19
N THR A 400 3.98 -36.76 4.18
CA THR A 400 3.82 -37.19 2.78
C THR A 400 5.05 -37.93 2.28
N GLN A 401 6.26 -37.44 2.60
CA GLN A 401 7.49 -38.13 2.24
C GLN A 401 7.60 -39.51 2.92
N ASN A 402 7.26 -39.60 4.20
CA ASN A 402 7.26 -40.87 4.93
C ASN A 402 6.23 -41.86 4.37
N THR A 403 5.04 -41.39 3.99
CA THR A 403 4.00 -42.23 3.37
C THR A 403 4.46 -42.77 2.02
N ALA A 404 5.06 -41.93 1.17
CA ALA A 404 5.61 -42.36 -0.12
C ALA A 404 6.70 -43.43 0.03
N VAL A 405 7.57 -43.31 1.04
CA VAL A 405 8.57 -44.35 1.35
C VAL A 405 7.88 -45.67 1.74
N LYS A 406 6.84 -45.61 2.57
CA LYS A 406 6.09 -46.81 3.00
C LYS A 406 5.29 -47.46 1.86
N GLU A 407 4.73 -46.68 0.94
CA GLU A 407 4.03 -47.20 -0.25
C GLU A 407 4.98 -47.99 -1.14
N ILE A 408 6.21 -47.51 -1.33
CA ILE A 408 7.25 -48.27 -2.06
C ILE A 408 7.55 -49.61 -1.36
N GLU A 409 7.58 -49.62 -0.03
CA GLU A 409 7.83 -50.84 0.76
C GLU A 409 6.66 -51.82 0.67
N ILE A 410 5.42 -51.33 0.72
CA ILE A 410 4.21 -52.15 0.52
C ILE A 410 4.20 -52.77 -0.87
N SER A 411 4.49 -52.00 -1.91
CA SER A 411 4.52 -52.51 -3.29
C SER A 411 5.57 -53.62 -3.49
N LYS A 412 6.73 -53.52 -2.82
CA LYS A 412 7.74 -54.59 -2.79
C LYS A 412 7.24 -55.87 -2.10
N LEU A 413 6.49 -55.72 -1.00
CA LEU A 413 5.91 -56.87 -0.30
C LEU A 413 4.79 -57.54 -1.10
N GLU A 414 3.91 -56.77 -1.75
CA GLU A 414 2.86 -57.29 -2.63
C GLU A 414 3.42 -58.10 -3.80
N THR A 415 4.53 -57.64 -4.39
CA THR A 415 5.23 -58.36 -5.46
C THR A 415 5.70 -59.75 -4.98
N LYS A 416 6.30 -59.82 -3.79
CA LYS A 416 6.75 -61.08 -3.18
C LYS A 416 5.58 -62.01 -2.84
N VAL A 417 4.48 -61.47 -2.33
CA VAL A 417 3.28 -62.26 -2.03
C VAL A 417 2.70 -62.86 -3.32
N THR A 418 2.68 -62.09 -4.41
CA THR A 418 2.20 -62.56 -5.72
C THR A 418 3.07 -63.68 -6.29
N GLU A 419 4.40 -63.57 -6.16
CA GLU A 419 5.33 -64.65 -6.52
C GLU A 419 5.04 -65.92 -5.71
N ILE A 420 4.94 -65.82 -4.38
CA ILE A 420 4.68 -66.96 -3.49
C ILE A 420 3.35 -67.64 -3.84
N GLN A 421 2.27 -66.87 -4.07
CA GLN A 421 0.96 -67.41 -4.42
C GLN A 421 1.00 -68.21 -5.74
N SER A 422 1.81 -67.76 -6.70
CA SER A 422 1.96 -68.44 -7.99
C SER A 422 2.62 -69.83 -7.89
N TYR A 423 3.40 -70.10 -6.84
CA TYR A 423 3.99 -71.41 -6.55
C TYR A 423 3.00 -72.38 -5.89
N VAL A 424 1.98 -71.86 -5.20
CA VAL A 424 0.99 -72.67 -4.47
C VAL A 424 -0.13 -73.17 -5.41
N ASP A 425 -0.42 -72.46 -6.50
CA ASP A 425 -1.55 -72.75 -7.40
C ASP A 425 -1.23 -73.78 -8.53
N ALA A 426 -0.03 -74.37 -8.56
CA ALA A 426 0.33 -75.37 -9.58
C ALA A 426 -0.19 -76.78 -9.21
N GLU A 427 -1.07 -77.37 -10.03
CA GLU A 427 -1.70 -78.70 -9.85
C GLU A 427 -0.73 -79.89 -9.73
N ASN A 428 0.58 -79.69 -9.93
CA ASN A 428 1.64 -80.64 -9.62
C ASN A 428 2.91 -79.87 -9.21
N PRO A 429 3.51 -80.13 -8.02
CA PRO A 429 4.63 -79.33 -7.50
C PRO A 429 5.88 -79.33 -8.39
N ASN A 430 6.01 -80.30 -9.30
CA ASN A 430 7.16 -80.45 -10.19
C ASN A 430 6.84 -80.12 -11.66
N LYS A 431 5.61 -79.70 -12.01
CA LYS A 431 5.22 -79.32 -13.38
C LYS A 431 4.88 -77.83 -13.44
N LEU A 432 5.72 -77.07 -14.12
CA LEU A 432 5.60 -75.61 -14.24
C LEU A 432 5.34 -75.19 -15.69
N ASP A 433 4.60 -74.10 -15.88
CA ASP A 433 4.42 -73.49 -17.20
C ASP A 433 5.76 -72.96 -17.73
N ALA A 434 6.14 -73.36 -18.94
CA ALA A 434 7.41 -72.97 -19.54
C ALA A 434 7.57 -71.45 -19.60
N LYS A 435 6.51 -70.69 -19.92
CA LYS A 435 6.54 -69.22 -19.95
C LYS A 435 6.83 -68.64 -18.58
N LYS A 436 6.26 -69.22 -17.52
CA LYS A 436 6.51 -68.79 -16.13
C LYS A 436 7.94 -69.09 -15.70
N VAL A 437 8.46 -70.28 -16.03
CA VAL A 437 9.86 -70.65 -15.75
C VAL A 437 10.81 -69.68 -16.44
N TYR A 438 10.59 -69.39 -17.73
CA TYR A 438 11.37 -68.40 -18.46
C TYR A 438 11.26 -66.99 -17.85
N SER A 439 10.05 -66.52 -17.55
CA SER A 439 9.85 -65.20 -16.96
C SER A 439 10.49 -65.05 -15.57
N SER A 440 10.43 -66.09 -14.72
CA SER A 440 11.08 -66.09 -13.40
C SER A 440 12.59 -65.99 -13.54
N ILE A 441 13.20 -66.83 -14.37
CA ILE A 441 14.66 -66.83 -14.58
C ILE A 441 15.13 -65.47 -15.11
N ILE A 442 14.40 -64.87 -16.06
CA ILE A 442 14.75 -63.54 -16.58
C ILE A 442 14.57 -62.47 -15.52
N ASN A 443 13.53 -62.56 -14.69
CA ASN A 443 13.29 -61.61 -13.58
C ASN A 443 14.40 -61.70 -12.53
N ASP A 444 14.78 -62.91 -12.11
CA ASP A 444 15.86 -63.14 -11.13
C ASP A 444 17.20 -62.62 -11.64
N ILE A 445 17.50 -62.83 -12.94
CA ILE A 445 18.68 -62.25 -13.59
C ILE A 445 18.62 -60.72 -13.59
N ALA A 446 17.46 -60.13 -13.90
CA ALA A 446 17.29 -58.68 -13.92
C ALA A 446 17.39 -58.05 -12.51
N ILE A 447 16.86 -58.70 -11.49
CA ILE A 447 16.98 -58.28 -10.08
C ILE A 447 18.45 -58.34 -9.66
N ALA A 448 19.14 -59.46 -9.94
CA ALA A 448 20.55 -59.61 -9.62
C ALA A 448 21.44 -58.60 -10.37
N ASP A 449 21.13 -58.26 -11.62
CA ASP A 449 21.84 -57.24 -12.39
C ASP A 449 21.61 -55.83 -11.78
N ALA A 450 20.36 -55.50 -11.43
CA ALA A 450 20.01 -54.24 -10.77
C ALA A 450 20.64 -54.07 -9.38
N GLU A 451 20.75 -55.15 -8.60
CA GLU A 451 21.47 -55.14 -7.31
C GLU A 451 22.98 -54.96 -7.50
N MET A 452 23.52 -55.41 -8.65
CA MET A 452 24.93 -55.28 -9.00
C MET A 452 25.29 -53.99 -9.77
N ASP A 453 24.31 -53.16 -10.14
CA ASP A 453 24.52 -51.90 -10.90
C ASP A 453 25.53 -50.95 -10.22
N ASN A 454 25.55 -50.92 -8.89
CA ASN A 454 26.48 -50.10 -8.08
C ASN A 454 27.71 -50.87 -7.58
N SER A 455 27.87 -52.13 -7.98
CA SER A 455 29.03 -52.96 -7.64
C SER A 455 30.21 -52.67 -8.57
N ARG A 456 31.43 -52.96 -8.08
CA ARG A 456 32.67 -52.91 -8.91
C ARG A 456 32.71 -54.02 -9.98
N PHE A 457 31.78 -54.96 -9.91
CA PHE A 457 31.65 -56.08 -10.82
C PHE A 457 30.23 -56.15 -11.36
N LYS A 458 30.08 -56.59 -12.60
CA LYS A 458 28.80 -56.89 -13.25
C LYS A 458 28.81 -58.34 -13.73
N MET A 459 27.63 -58.89 -13.96
CA MET A 459 27.49 -60.21 -14.58
C MET A 459 27.68 -60.10 -16.11
N ALA A 460 28.27 -61.12 -16.72
CA ALA A 460 28.43 -61.25 -18.16
C ALA A 460 28.31 -62.73 -18.57
N ASN A 461 28.07 -62.98 -19.86
CA ASN A 461 28.03 -64.31 -20.46
C ASN A 461 27.21 -65.35 -19.68
N ILE A 462 26.01 -64.97 -19.24
CA ILE A 462 25.12 -65.88 -18.50
C ILE A 462 24.62 -66.97 -19.45
N SER A 463 24.87 -68.23 -19.12
CA SER A 463 24.36 -69.39 -19.86
C SER A 463 23.64 -70.35 -18.92
N LEU A 464 22.42 -70.75 -19.29
CA LEU A 464 21.63 -71.73 -18.55
C LEU A 464 21.34 -72.94 -19.44
N ASN A 465 21.72 -74.12 -18.98
CA ASN A 465 21.38 -75.40 -19.59
C ASN A 465 20.23 -76.04 -18.80
N LEU A 466 18.99 -75.75 -19.20
CA LEU A 466 17.79 -76.28 -18.54
C LEU A 466 17.48 -77.71 -19.04
N LYS A 467 17.55 -78.69 -18.15
CA LYS A 467 17.13 -80.09 -18.40
C LYS A 467 15.76 -80.31 -17.75
N ALA A 468 14.74 -80.41 -18.59
CA ALA A 468 13.37 -80.62 -18.17
C ALA A 468 12.70 -81.69 -19.03
N THR A 469 11.73 -82.40 -18.46
CA THR A 469 10.76 -83.14 -19.27
C THR A 469 9.75 -82.16 -19.85
N VAL A 470 9.32 -82.37 -21.09
CA VAL A 470 8.44 -81.43 -21.80
C VAL A 470 7.13 -82.12 -22.15
N GLU A 471 6.02 -81.51 -21.75
CA GLU A 471 4.68 -81.98 -22.06
C GLU A 471 3.84 -80.82 -22.62
N LYS A 472 2.86 -81.12 -23.49
CA LYS A 472 1.93 -80.13 -24.00
C LYS A 472 0.68 -80.10 -23.12
N GLY A 473 0.53 -79.04 -22.35
CA GLY A 473 -0.63 -78.78 -21.48
C GLY A 473 -1.74 -77.99 -22.17
N PRO A 474 -2.88 -77.79 -21.48
CA PRO A 474 -4.06 -77.10 -22.02
C PRO A 474 -3.84 -75.61 -22.34
N GLN A 475 -2.87 -74.97 -21.68
CA GLN A 475 -2.55 -73.53 -21.84
C GLN A 475 -1.18 -73.27 -22.49
N GLY A 476 -0.41 -74.32 -22.83
CA GLY A 476 0.94 -74.17 -23.37
C GLY A 476 1.88 -75.33 -23.04
N THR A 477 3.18 -75.10 -23.17
CA THR A 477 4.22 -76.08 -22.85
C THR A 477 4.45 -76.13 -21.34
N LEU A 478 4.47 -77.33 -20.77
CA LEU A 478 4.79 -77.58 -19.37
C LEU A 478 6.19 -78.20 -19.28
N PHE A 479 6.97 -77.73 -18.30
CA PHE A 479 8.24 -78.31 -17.90
C PHE A 479 8.08 -79.12 -16.62
N GLY A 480 8.41 -80.40 -16.68
CA GLY A 480 8.58 -81.25 -15.51
C GLY A 480 10.03 -81.18 -15.04
N LEU A 481 10.26 -80.50 -13.93
CA LEU A 481 11.57 -80.33 -13.31
C LEU A 481 11.81 -81.42 -12.26
N VAL A 482 13.07 -81.79 -12.08
CA VAL A 482 13.49 -82.71 -11.02
C VAL A 482 13.49 -81.92 -9.70
N ASP A 483 12.87 -82.47 -8.66
CA ASP A 483 12.89 -81.84 -7.34
C ASP A 483 14.29 -81.92 -6.70
N PHE A 484 14.57 -80.97 -5.81
CA PHE A 484 15.89 -80.79 -5.21
C PHE A 484 16.39 -82.01 -4.42
N GLU A 485 15.49 -82.73 -3.74
CA GLU A 485 15.88 -83.90 -2.95
C GLU A 485 16.23 -85.09 -3.85
N SER A 486 15.41 -85.34 -4.88
CA SER A 486 15.69 -86.40 -5.87
C SER A 486 16.91 -86.10 -6.75
N ALA A 487 17.27 -84.82 -6.93
CA ALA A 487 18.43 -84.42 -7.72
C ALA A 487 19.79 -84.82 -7.10
N LYS A 488 19.85 -85.08 -5.78
CA LYS A 488 21.10 -85.43 -5.07
C LYS A 488 21.69 -86.79 -5.50
N ASP A 489 20.83 -87.72 -5.89
CA ASP A 489 21.21 -89.10 -6.25
C ASP A 489 21.28 -89.33 -7.78
N ILE A 490 21.15 -88.26 -8.57
CA ILE A 490 21.15 -88.30 -10.03
C ILE A 490 22.51 -87.84 -10.56
N ASN A 491 22.95 -88.41 -11.69
CA ASN A 491 24.18 -88.01 -12.35
C ASN A 491 24.17 -86.49 -12.64
N ALA A 492 25.24 -85.77 -12.28
CA ALA A 492 25.41 -84.33 -12.50
C ALA A 492 25.19 -83.91 -13.97
N ALA A 493 25.45 -84.80 -14.93
CA ALA A 493 25.18 -84.56 -16.35
C ALA A 493 23.69 -84.60 -16.72
N ALA A 494 22.79 -84.98 -15.82
CA ALA A 494 21.34 -85.08 -16.04
C ALA A 494 20.52 -84.00 -15.30
N ILE A 495 21.19 -83.14 -14.52
CA ILE A 495 20.57 -81.97 -13.86
C ILE A 495 20.92 -80.68 -14.62
N SER A 496 20.12 -79.63 -14.41
CA SER A 496 20.33 -78.32 -15.04
C SER A 496 21.54 -77.62 -14.43
N ASP A 497 22.28 -76.88 -15.25
CA ASP A 497 23.46 -76.11 -14.82
C ASP A 497 23.39 -74.65 -15.29
N ILE A 498 23.97 -73.75 -14.49
CA ILE A 498 24.08 -72.32 -14.77
C ILE A 498 25.55 -71.89 -14.69
N SER A 499 25.99 -71.12 -15.67
CA SER A 499 27.32 -70.49 -15.70
C SER A 499 27.17 -68.99 -15.83
N ILE A 500 27.90 -68.24 -15.00
CA ILE A 500 27.87 -66.78 -14.93
C ILE A 500 29.30 -66.28 -14.85
N ASP A 501 29.71 -65.41 -15.76
CA ASP A 501 30.99 -64.70 -15.65
C ASP A 501 30.79 -63.43 -14.83
N ILE A 502 31.75 -63.13 -13.93
CA ILE A 502 31.78 -61.87 -13.19
C ILE A 502 32.92 -61.03 -13.74
N VAL A 503 32.60 -59.86 -14.31
CA VAL A 503 33.57 -58.96 -14.96
C VAL A 503 33.56 -57.57 -14.32
N PRO A 504 34.65 -56.80 -14.39
CA PRO A 504 34.67 -55.43 -13.84
C PRO A 504 33.62 -54.53 -14.49
N ASN A 505 32.91 -53.73 -13.67
CA ASN A 505 31.92 -52.77 -14.14
C ASN A 505 32.62 -51.42 -14.44
N THR A 506 32.86 -51.12 -15.72
CA THR A 506 33.59 -49.90 -16.17
C THR A 506 32.67 -48.70 -16.43
N THR A 507 31.38 -48.80 -16.10
CA THR A 507 30.38 -47.78 -16.36
C THR A 507 30.18 -46.91 -15.12
N SER A 508 30.98 -45.84 -15.04
CA SER A 508 30.80 -44.61 -14.25
C SER A 508 29.63 -44.57 -13.26
N ILE A 509 29.96 -44.60 -11.97
CA ILE A 509 29.07 -44.27 -10.84
C ILE A 509 28.52 -42.85 -11.05
N LYS A 510 27.31 -42.72 -11.59
CA LYS A 510 26.51 -41.49 -11.54
C LYS A 510 25.69 -41.52 -10.25
N SER A 511 26.34 -41.34 -9.11
CA SER A 511 25.61 -40.89 -7.93
C SER A 511 25.37 -39.39 -8.12
N LYS A 512 24.10 -38.98 -8.13
CA LYS A 512 23.70 -37.57 -8.19
C LYS A 512 24.07 -36.91 -6.86
N ASN A 513 25.35 -36.66 -6.66
CA ASN A 513 25.88 -35.96 -5.51
C ASN A 513 25.68 -34.47 -5.77
N THR A 514 24.97 -33.78 -4.90
CA THR A 514 24.78 -32.32 -4.98
C THR A 514 25.58 -31.61 -3.90
N VAL A 515 25.98 -30.38 -4.18
CA VAL A 515 26.81 -29.56 -3.27
C VAL A 515 26.04 -29.37 -1.95
N PRO A 516 26.62 -29.76 -0.80
CA PRO A 516 25.95 -29.64 0.49
C PRO A 516 25.80 -28.17 0.91
N ASN A 517 24.78 -27.89 1.73
CA ASN A 517 24.64 -26.57 2.34
C ASN A 517 25.63 -26.42 3.50
N ILE A 518 26.49 -25.43 3.43
CA ILE A 518 27.49 -25.11 4.45
C ILE A 518 27.40 -23.67 4.96
N ILE A 519 26.37 -22.92 4.55
CA ILE A 519 26.09 -21.57 5.05
C ILE A 519 25.81 -21.62 6.55
N GLY A 520 26.39 -20.68 7.31
CA GLY A 520 26.27 -20.61 8.77
C GLY A 520 27.23 -21.52 9.54
N LEU A 521 28.00 -22.37 8.87
CA LEU A 521 28.99 -23.22 9.52
C LEU A 521 30.32 -22.50 9.72
N THR A 522 31.08 -22.91 10.73
CA THR A 522 32.47 -22.49 10.91
C THR A 522 33.38 -23.17 9.89
N GLU A 523 34.54 -22.58 9.60
CA GLU A 523 35.48 -23.13 8.61
C GLU A 523 35.84 -24.60 8.88
N THR A 524 36.09 -24.96 10.14
CA THR A 524 36.41 -26.34 10.53
C THR A 524 35.27 -27.32 10.21
N ALA A 525 34.02 -26.91 10.45
CA ALA A 525 32.85 -27.73 10.16
C ALA A 525 32.61 -27.85 8.65
N ALA A 526 32.71 -26.72 7.93
CA ALA A 526 32.59 -26.69 6.47
C ALA A 526 33.66 -27.57 5.81
N ARG A 527 34.92 -27.49 6.27
CA ARG A 527 36.03 -28.33 5.78
C ARG A 527 35.76 -29.81 5.94
N LYS A 528 35.22 -30.22 7.09
CA LYS A 528 34.88 -31.62 7.36
C LYS A 528 33.78 -32.12 6.41
N ILE A 529 32.73 -31.33 6.22
CA ILE A 529 31.61 -31.68 5.32
C ILE A 529 32.10 -31.75 3.87
N ILE A 530 32.80 -30.73 3.37
CA ILE A 530 33.30 -30.69 1.99
C ILE A 530 34.25 -31.86 1.70
N THR A 531 35.15 -32.19 2.63
CA THR A 531 36.08 -33.33 2.47
C THR A 531 35.33 -34.67 2.43
N ASN A 532 34.29 -34.85 3.25
CA ASN A 532 33.47 -36.07 3.25
C ASN A 532 32.74 -36.30 1.90
N TYR A 533 32.45 -35.22 1.16
CA TYR A 533 31.84 -35.29 -0.18
C TYR A 533 32.88 -35.43 -1.30
N GLY A 534 34.17 -35.59 -0.99
CA GLY A 534 35.24 -35.73 -1.98
C GLY A 534 35.53 -34.44 -2.76
N LEU A 535 35.18 -33.28 -2.19
CA LEU A 535 35.37 -31.95 -2.74
C LEU A 535 36.57 -31.25 -2.11
N LYS A 536 37.08 -30.19 -2.76
CA LYS A 536 38.15 -29.34 -2.22
C LYS A 536 37.56 -28.02 -1.72
N LEU A 537 37.96 -27.60 -0.53
CA LEU A 537 37.54 -26.34 0.07
C LEU A 537 38.55 -25.23 -0.27
N ASP A 538 38.08 -24.18 -0.94
CA ASP A 538 38.78 -22.91 -1.08
C ASP A 538 38.16 -21.86 -0.14
N VAL A 539 38.99 -21.21 0.67
CA VAL A 539 38.56 -20.37 1.79
C VAL A 539 38.86 -18.90 1.48
N VAL A 540 37.82 -18.09 1.44
CA VAL A 540 37.90 -16.64 1.26
C VAL A 540 37.33 -15.94 2.49
N TYR A 541 37.99 -14.90 2.98
CA TYR A 541 37.48 -14.08 4.08
C TYR A 541 37.06 -12.72 3.58
N GLN A 542 35.81 -12.32 3.88
CA GLN A 542 35.28 -11.02 3.48
C GLN A 542 34.92 -10.18 4.72
N PRO A 543 35.51 -8.97 4.86
CA PRO A 543 35.11 -8.02 5.88
C PRO A 543 33.65 -7.60 5.68
N THR A 544 32.84 -7.62 6.73
CA THR A 544 31.42 -7.21 6.66
C THR A 544 30.99 -6.44 7.90
N ASP A 545 30.13 -5.45 7.71
CA ASP A 545 29.47 -4.62 8.72
C ASP A 545 28.02 -5.06 9.00
N ASN A 546 27.54 -6.12 8.34
CA ASN A 546 26.16 -6.56 8.46
C ASN A 546 25.92 -7.29 9.79
N PRO A 547 25.02 -6.81 10.66
CA PRO A 547 24.76 -7.40 11.98
C PRO A 547 24.12 -8.80 11.91
N LYS A 548 23.65 -9.25 10.73
CA LYS A 548 23.10 -10.60 10.54
C LYS A 548 24.17 -11.68 10.36
N PHE A 549 25.42 -11.30 10.10
CA PHE A 549 26.51 -12.26 9.87
C PHE A 549 27.33 -12.43 11.14
N ILE A 550 27.51 -13.70 11.54
CA ILE A 550 28.34 -14.08 12.68
C ILE A 550 29.78 -14.24 12.20
N GLU A 551 30.72 -13.62 12.91
CA GLU A 551 32.15 -13.73 12.62
C GLU A 551 32.60 -15.20 12.54
N GLY A 552 33.38 -15.52 11.50
CA GLY A 552 33.92 -16.86 11.28
C GLY A 552 32.93 -17.88 10.70
N GLN A 553 31.69 -17.48 10.40
CA GLN A 553 30.72 -18.34 9.71
C GLN A 553 30.69 -18.09 8.20
N ALA A 554 30.40 -19.15 7.45
CA ALA A 554 30.22 -19.09 6.01
C ALA A 554 28.97 -18.27 5.66
N ILE A 555 29.16 -17.24 4.84
CA ILE A 555 28.10 -16.34 4.37
C ILE A 555 27.75 -16.59 2.91
N LYS A 556 28.65 -17.25 2.15
CA LYS A 556 28.42 -17.61 0.75
C LYS A 556 29.20 -18.86 0.38
N GLN A 557 28.64 -19.67 -0.51
CA GLN A 557 29.30 -20.82 -1.14
C GLN A 557 29.10 -20.76 -2.65
N ILE A 558 30.10 -21.24 -3.40
CA ILE A 558 30.05 -21.35 -4.87
C ILE A 558 30.74 -22.67 -5.25
N PRO A 559 30.07 -23.61 -5.95
CA PRO A 559 28.69 -23.56 -6.45
C PRO A 559 27.61 -23.51 -5.37
N GLU A 560 26.38 -23.12 -5.75
CA GLU A 560 25.25 -23.02 -4.82
C GLU A 560 24.77 -24.41 -4.34
N VAL A 561 24.10 -24.44 -3.20
CA VAL A 561 23.49 -25.66 -2.65
C VAL A 561 22.63 -26.35 -3.69
N GLY A 562 22.77 -27.67 -3.81
CA GLY A 562 21.98 -28.45 -4.77
C GLY A 562 22.61 -28.54 -6.17
N SER A 563 23.66 -27.79 -6.48
CA SER A 563 24.42 -27.92 -7.75
C SER A 563 25.03 -29.32 -7.87
N GLU A 564 25.15 -29.87 -9.09
CA GLU A 564 25.80 -31.17 -9.29
C GLU A 564 27.29 -31.14 -8.93
N ILE A 565 27.77 -32.18 -8.26
CA ILE A 565 29.18 -32.35 -7.85
C ILE A 565 29.96 -33.09 -8.93
N ILE A 566 31.11 -32.55 -9.29
CA ILE A 566 32.20 -33.29 -9.95
C ILE A 566 33.21 -33.68 -8.86
N GLN A 567 33.61 -34.95 -8.77
CA GLN A 567 34.57 -35.39 -7.75
C GLN A 567 35.89 -34.60 -7.86
N GLY A 568 36.38 -34.07 -6.73
CA GLY A 568 37.57 -33.23 -6.68
C GLY A 568 37.36 -31.77 -7.10
N GLN A 569 36.12 -31.35 -7.40
CA GLN A 569 35.76 -29.97 -7.67
C GLN A 569 36.02 -29.06 -6.46
N GLU A 570 36.41 -27.83 -6.75
CA GLU A 570 36.67 -26.80 -5.77
C GLU A 570 35.39 -26.04 -5.43
N VAL A 571 35.12 -25.90 -4.12
CA VAL A 571 34.01 -25.12 -3.58
C VAL A 571 34.61 -23.92 -2.86
N ILE A 572 34.33 -22.73 -3.39
CA ILE A 572 34.75 -21.46 -2.82
C ILE A 572 33.74 -21.08 -1.74
N VAL A 573 34.23 -20.84 -0.54
CA VAL A 573 33.41 -20.47 0.61
C VAL A 573 33.90 -19.17 1.19
N ILE A 574 32.99 -18.20 1.29
CA ILE A 574 33.27 -16.90 1.86
C ILE A 574 32.84 -16.90 3.33
N PHE A 575 33.78 -16.62 4.23
CA PHE A 575 33.55 -16.48 5.66
C PHE A 575 33.52 -15.02 6.08
N ALA A 576 32.61 -14.67 6.98
CA ALA A 576 32.52 -13.33 7.55
C ALA A 576 33.75 -13.01 8.41
N LYS A 577 34.38 -11.88 8.14
CA LYS A 577 35.49 -11.32 8.91
C LYS A 577 35.10 -9.97 9.50
N PRO A 578 35.55 -9.60 10.71
CA PRO A 578 35.32 -8.27 11.25
C PRO A 578 36.06 -7.21 10.42
N LEU A 579 35.46 -6.02 10.32
CA LEU A 579 36.18 -4.84 9.82
C LEU A 579 37.38 -4.58 10.72
N LYS A 580 38.57 -4.45 10.13
CA LYS A 580 39.75 -3.99 10.88
C LYS A 580 39.50 -2.54 11.28
N ASN A 581 39.48 -2.27 12.59
CA ASN A 581 39.64 -0.91 13.12
C ASN A 581 41.03 -0.36 12.80
#